data_AF-A0AAU5HLV1-F1
#
_entry.id   AF-A0AAU5HLV1-F1
#
_cell.length_a   1.000
_cell.length_b   1.000
_cell.length_c   1.000
_cell.angle_alpha   90.00
_cell.angle_beta   90.00
_cell.angle_gamma   90.00
#
_symmetry.space_group_name_H-M   'P 1'
#
loop_
_entity.id
_entity.type
_entity.pdbx_description
1 polymer ?
#
loop_
_entity_poly.entity_id
_entity_poly.type
_entity_poly.pdbx_seq_one_letter_code
_entity_poly.pdbx_strand_id
1 'polypeptide(L)' 'MSAHTPCPGRLVRSPAVLCDGQWRLASGAGSILATDPAFTSMLDGFAQAMTAADQAVADLRVRQSQSPASRAGGKR' A
#
# COMPACT_ATOMS: atom_id res chain seq x y z
N MET A 1 21.84 7.77 -14.38
CA MET A 1 20.76 6.76 -14.34
C MET A 1 20.62 6.31 -12.90
N SER A 2 19.67 6.87 -12.16
CA SER A 2 19.40 6.47 -10.77
C SER A 2 18.27 5.46 -10.79
N ALA A 3 18.57 4.22 -10.41
CA ALA A 3 17.56 3.17 -10.31
C ALA A 3 16.57 3.54 -9.21
N HIS A 4 15.30 3.73 -9.57
CA HIS A 4 14.22 3.79 -8.60
C HIS A 4 14.02 2.38 -8.06
N THR A 5 14.61 2.08 -6.90
CA THR A 5 14.31 0.85 -6.19
C THR A 5 12.79 0.83 -5.91
N PRO A 6 12.05 -0.20 -6.31
CA PRO A 6 10.63 -0.30 -6.01
C PRO A 6 10.47 -0.36 -4.49
N CYS A 7 10.01 0.73 -3.87
CA CYS A 7 9.68 0.75 -2.45
C CYS A 7 8.42 -0.12 -2.27
N PRO A 8 8.47 -1.30 -1.64
CA PRO A 8 7.36 -2.25 -1.63
C PRO A 8 6.25 -1.90 -0.63
N GLY A 9 6.16 -0.65 -0.17
CA GLY A 9 5.27 -0.32 0.94
C GLY A 9 5.37 1.14 1.36
N ARG A 10 5.01 2.06 0.46
CA ARG A 10 4.68 3.41 0.91
C ARG A 10 3.21 3.43 1.30
N LEU A 11 2.96 3.46 2.60
CA LEU A 11 1.65 3.78 3.13
C LEU A 11 1.25 5.16 2.59
N VAL A 12 0.21 5.20 1.74
CA VAL A 12 -0.21 6.42 1.04
C VAL A 12 -0.56 7.49 2.07
N ARG A 13 0.12 8.65 2.01
CA ARG A 13 0.00 9.78 2.96
C ARG A 13 0.50 9.52 4.39
N SER A 14 1.22 8.44 4.64
CA SER A 14 1.91 8.25 5.92
C SER A 14 3.29 8.91 5.89
N PRO A 15 3.73 9.54 7.00
CA PRO A 15 5.12 9.92 7.16
C PRO A 15 6.02 8.68 7.30
N ALA A 16 5.50 7.50 7.64
CA ALA A 16 6.28 6.27 7.74
C ALA A 16 6.43 5.55 6.39
N VAL A 17 7.67 5.20 6.05
CA VAL A 17 8.04 4.45 4.83
C VAL A 17 8.89 3.24 5.20
N LEU A 18 8.65 2.12 4.52
CA LEU A 18 9.48 0.91 4.66
C LEU A 18 10.55 0.90 3.57
N CYS A 19 11.82 0.99 3.97
CA CYS A 19 12.98 0.99 3.06
C CYS A 19 14.03 0.02 3.57
N ASP A 20 14.52 -0.89 2.71
CA ASP A 20 15.54 -1.90 3.06
C ASP A 20 15.17 -2.74 4.31
N GLY A 21 13.87 -3.02 4.49
CA GLY A 21 13.36 -3.77 5.64
C GLY A 21 13.31 -2.98 6.95
N GLN A 22 13.59 -1.67 6.91
CA GLN A 22 13.55 -0.80 8.08
C GLN A 22 12.53 0.31 7.91
N TRP A 23 11.75 0.55 8.98
CA TRP A 23 10.83 1.68 9.03
C TRP A 23 11.59 3.00 9.19
N ARG A 24 11.24 3.98 8.37
CA ARG A 24 11.79 5.33 8.46
C ARG A 24 10.67 6.36 8.44
N LEU A 25 10.84 7.45 9.18
CA LEU A 25 9.92 8.57 9.26
C LEU A 25 10.41 9.70 8.34
N ALA A 26 9.55 10.15 7.44
CA ALA A 26 9.75 11.33 6.64
C ALA A 26 9.66 12.58 7.52
N SER A 27 10.66 13.43 7.40
CA SER A 27 10.79 14.74 8.04
C SER A 27 11.16 15.77 6.97
N GLY A 28 11.02 17.06 7.30
CA GLY A 28 11.42 18.14 6.38
C GLY A 28 12.90 18.10 5.98
N ALA A 29 13.75 17.44 6.78
CA ALA A 29 15.18 17.29 6.54
C ALA A 29 15.57 15.96 5.87
N GLY A 30 14.61 15.08 5.56
CA GLY A 30 14.85 13.76 5.00
C GLY A 30 14.19 12.64 5.80
N SER A 31 14.80 11.44 5.81
CA SER A 31 14.20 10.24 6.38
C SER A 31 14.98 9.71 7.59
N ILE A 32 14.34 9.63 8.75
CA ILE A 32 14.92 9.23 10.03
C ILE A 32 14.54 7.78 10.34
N LEU A 33 15.49 6.95 10.77
CA LEU A 33 15.23 5.56 11.15
C LEU A 33 14.33 5.49 12.40
N ALA A 34 13.28 4.67 12.35
CA ALA A 34 12.49 4.32 13.53
C ALA A 34 13.20 3.18 14.28
N THR A 35 13.62 3.46 15.52
CA THR A 35 14.38 2.49 16.34
C THR A 35 13.56 1.90 17.49
N ASP A 36 12.39 2.47 17.78
CA ASP A 36 11.50 1.95 18.82
C ASP A 36 10.81 0.65 18.34
N PRO A 37 11.05 -0.51 18.98
CA PRO A 37 10.52 -1.79 18.52
C PRO A 37 9.00 -1.92 18.57
N ALA A 38 8.36 -1.31 19.58
CA ALA A 38 6.91 -1.34 19.73
C ALA A 38 6.25 -0.50 18.62
N PHE A 39 6.85 0.65 18.32
CA PHE A 39 6.42 1.51 17.22
C PHE A 39 6.58 0.83 15.86
N THR A 40 7.73 0.20 15.58
CA THR A 40 7.93 -0.51 14.31
C THR A 40 6.99 -1.70 14.16
N SER A 41 6.70 -2.44 15.24
CA SER A 41 5.73 -3.54 15.21
C SER A 41 4.30 -3.07 14.91
N MET A 42 3.90 -1.90 15.42
CA MET A 42 2.61 -1.28 15.05
C MET A 42 2.57 -0.90 13.57
N LEU A 43 3.68 -0.38 13.02
CA LEU A 43 3.77 -0.06 11.58
C LEU A 43 3.69 -1.33 10.71
N ASP A 44 4.31 -2.43 11.13
CA ASP A 44 4.18 -3.72 10.45
C ASP A 44 2.73 -4.20 10.42
N GLY A 45 2.04 -4.17 11.56
CA GLY A 45 0.62 -4.53 11.64
C GLY A 45 -0.26 -3.64 10.76
N PHE A 46 0.02 -2.34 10.72
CA PHE A 46 -0.69 -1.41 9.86
C PHE A 46 -0.45 -1.68 8.37
N ALA A 47 0.80 -1.98 7.97
CA ALA A 47 1.12 -2.35 6.58
C ALA A 47 0.42 -3.64 6.14
N GLN A 48 0.32 -4.63 7.04
CA GLN A 48 -0.43 -5.85 6.79
C GLN A 48 -1.93 -5.57 6.60
N ALA A 49 -2.53 -4.75 7.46
CA ALA A 49 -3.94 -4.37 7.36
C ALA A 49 -4.25 -3.62 6.04
N MET A 50 -3.37 -2.70 5.63
CA MET A 50 -3.49 -2.00 4.35
C MET A 50 -3.39 -2.95 3.17
N THR A 51 -2.45 -3.89 3.20
CA THR A 51 -2.30 -4.92 2.15
C THR A 51 -3.55 -5.80 2.06
N ALA A 52 -4.12 -6.20 3.20
CA ALA A 52 -5.36 -6.98 3.24
C ALA A 52 -6.56 -6.18 2.68
N ALA A 53 -6.64 -4.88 2.99
CA ALA A 53 -7.67 -4.01 2.44
C ALA A 53 -7.54 -3.84 0.92
N ASP A 54 -6.32 -3.60 0.42
CA ASP A 54 -6.05 -3.49 -1.01
C ASP A 54 -6.42 -4.79 -1.76
N GLN A 55 -6.10 -5.96 -1.17
CA GLN A 55 -6.49 -7.25 -1.73
C GLN A 55 -8.02 -7.42 -1.75
N ALA A 56 -8.71 -7.09 -0.66
CA ALA A 56 -10.17 -7.17 -0.61
C ALA A 56 -10.85 -6.27 -1.66
N VAL A 57 -10.29 -5.08 -1.91
CA VAL A 57 -10.75 -4.16 -2.97
C VAL A 57 -10.46 -4.73 -4.35
N ALA A 58 -9.27 -5.30 -4.57
CA ALA A 58 -8.91 -5.94 -5.83
C ALA A 58 -9.87 -7.10 -6.16
N ASP A 59 -10.13 -7.98 -5.19
CA ASP A 59 -11.05 -9.11 -5.33
C ASP A 59 -12.48 -8.64 -5.65
N LEU A 60 -12.92 -7.55 -5.01
CA LEU A 60 -14.22 -6.95 -5.28
C LEU A 60 -14.32 -6.45 -6.73
N ARG A 61 -13.27 -5.79 -7.24
CA ARG A 61 -13.21 -5.33 -8.64
C ARG A 61 -13.22 -6.48 -9.63
N VAL A 62 -12.50 -7.57 -9.33
CA VAL A 62 -12.52 -8.79 -10.15
C VAL A 62 -13.93 -9.37 -10.21
N ARG A 63 -14.61 -9.55 -9.07
CA ARG A 63 -16.00 -10.02 -9.02
C ARG A 63 -16.96 -9.14 -9.82
N GLN A 64 -16.82 -7.81 -9.73
CA GLN A 64 -17.65 -6.88 -10.51
C GLN A 64 -17.40 -7.00 -12.01
N SER A 65 -16.13 -7.13 -12.42
CA SER A 65 -15.76 -7.30 -13.83
C SER A 65 -16.25 -8.61 -14.45
N GLN A 66 -16.44 -9.65 -13.63
CA GLN A 66 -16.95 -10.96 -14.05
C GLN A 66 -18.48 -11.03 -14.07
N SER A 67 -19.20 -10.05 -13.51
CA SER A 67 -20.65 -9.99 -13.57
C SER A 67 -21.12 -9.51 -14.96
N PRO A 68 -21.79 -10.34 -15.79
CA PRO A 68 -22.11 -9.98 -17.18
C PRO A 68 -23.23 -8.95 -17.34
N ALA A 69 -23.78 -8.40 -16.25
CA ALA A 69 -24.99 -7.59 -16.27
C ALA A 69 -24.84 -6.18 -16.89
N SER A 70 -23.65 -5.79 -17.37
CA SER A 70 -23.43 -4.50 -18.04
C SER A 70 -23.26 -4.59 -19.57
N ARG A 71 -23.24 -5.78 -20.18
CA ARG A 71 -23.09 -5.92 -21.65
C ARG A 71 -24.40 -6.18 -22.41
N ALA A 72 -25.55 -6.14 -21.74
CA ALA A 72 -26.87 -6.26 -22.36
C ALA A 72 -27.58 -4.89 -22.44
N GLY A 73 -27.11 -4.01 -23.33
CA GLY A 73 -27.79 -2.73 -23.53
C GLY A 73 -27.22 -1.94 -24.69
N GLY A 74 -27.85 -2.06 -25.86
CA GLY A 74 -27.66 -1.10 -26.95
C GLY A 74 -27.18 -1.69 -28.27
N LYS A 75 -27.97 -2.59 -28.88
CA LYS A 75 -28.10 -2.60 -30.33
C LYS A 75 -29.42 -1.90 -30.67
N ARG A 76 -29.32 -0.68 -31.20
CA ARG A 76 -30.32 -0.06 -32.07
C ARG A 76 -29.58 0.71 -33.13
#